data_AF-A0A3D5BRB8-F1
#
_entry.id   AF-A0A3D5BRB8-F1
#
_cell.length_a   1.000
_cell.length_b   1.000
_cell.length_c   1.000
_cell.angle_alpha   90.00
_cell.angle_beta   90.00
_cell.angle_gamma   90.00
#
_symmetry.space_group_name_H-M   'P 1'
#
loop_
_entity.id
_entity.type
_entity.pdbx_description
1 polymer ?
#
loop_
_entity_poly.entity_id
_entity_poly.type
_entity_poly.pdbx_seq_one_letter_code
_entity_poly.pdbx_strand_id
1 'polypeptide(L)'
;PVFELLGLEPRSKRLRLVEAWLGLPAHWDRLLDGVPLACAILLAGFSARDLAALEPLFDGLSWSRGNAVNLLTWLRETCLRDGTDAAGLLRDCGVGGILAEGLSPRDAMARISQQIRLRRFPRLGALEKEFTEAARRVAAGTRWRIVQPDQFESDTVEMTVRARNVDEIRAAGAELARMAAREDLAALFPAEGA
;
A
#
# COMPACT_ATOMS: atom_id res chain seq x y z
N PRO A 1 0.44 40.93 7.88
CA PRO A 1 -0.47 39.77 7.70
C PRO A 1 -0.27 38.76 8.83
N VAL A 2 -1.34 38.17 9.38
CA VAL A 2 -1.28 37.28 10.57
C VAL A 2 -0.22 36.17 10.45
N PHE A 3 0.05 35.68 9.24
CA PHE A 3 1.04 34.62 8.99
C PHE A 3 2.51 35.02 9.18
N GLU A 4 2.87 36.29 8.94
CA GLU A 4 4.23 36.78 9.22
C GLU A 4 4.50 36.84 10.73
N LEU A 5 3.47 37.15 11.53
CA LEU A 5 3.53 37.12 12.99
C LEU A 5 3.67 35.70 13.56
N LEU A 6 3.29 34.68 12.78
CA LEU A 6 3.43 33.26 13.11
C LEU A 6 4.77 32.66 12.62
N GLY A 7 5.68 33.49 12.09
CA GLY A 7 6.97 33.03 11.56
C GLY A 7 6.85 32.20 10.28
N LEU A 8 5.76 32.33 9.53
CA LEU A 8 5.59 31.67 8.24
C LEU A 8 6.05 32.61 7.13
N GLU A 9 7.14 32.22 6.46
CA GLU A 9 7.64 32.95 5.30
C GLU A 9 6.59 32.99 4.17
N PRO A 10 6.39 34.16 3.53
CA PRO A 10 5.54 34.28 2.35
C PRO A 10 5.92 33.28 1.27
N ARG A 11 4.92 32.64 0.65
CA ARG A 11 5.09 31.61 -0.41
C ARG A 11 5.83 30.34 0.01
N SER A 12 6.13 30.16 1.30
CA SER A 12 6.76 28.93 1.78
C SER A 12 5.86 27.70 1.57
N LYS A 13 6.48 26.52 1.47
CA LYS A 13 5.74 25.24 1.44
C LYS A 13 4.87 25.07 2.68
N ARG A 14 5.38 25.50 3.84
CA ARG A 14 4.66 25.41 5.12
C ARG A 14 3.40 26.27 5.13
N LEU A 15 3.49 27.52 4.65
CA LEU A 15 2.33 28.40 4.53
C LEU A 15 1.24 27.78 3.65
N ARG A 16 1.59 27.26 2.47
CA ARG A 16 0.64 26.59 1.57
C ARG A 16 -0.08 25.40 2.21
N LEU A 17 0.62 24.62 3.04
CA LEU A 17 -0.01 23.51 3.75
C LEU A 17 -0.99 23.99 4.82
N VAL A 18 -0.62 25.04 5.56
CA VAL A 18 -1.51 25.66 6.56
C VAL A 18 -2.74 26.26 5.89
N GLU A 19 -2.57 27.01 4.80
CA GLU A 19 -3.67 27.58 4.02
C GLU A 19 -4.60 26.48 3.47
N ALA A 20 -4.03 25.39 2.93
CA ALA A 20 -4.81 24.25 2.46
C ALA A 20 -5.60 23.58 3.59
N TRP A 21 -5.00 23.46 4.79
CA TRP A 21 -5.67 22.90 5.96
C TRP A 21 -6.82 23.79 6.43
N LEU A 22 -6.59 25.10 6.52
CA LEU A 22 -7.62 26.07 6.90
C LEU A 22 -8.77 26.14 5.89
N GLY A 23 -8.58 25.65 4.66
CA GLY A 23 -9.62 25.48 3.66
C GLY A 23 -10.46 24.20 3.81
N LEU A 24 -10.06 23.26 4.67
CA LEU A 24 -10.85 22.08 4.98
C LEU A 24 -12.06 22.44 5.86
N PRO A 25 -13.11 21.60 5.92
CA PRO A 25 -14.21 21.80 6.85
C PRO A 25 -13.70 21.85 8.30
N ALA A 26 -14.13 22.84 9.10
CA ALA A 26 -13.60 23.11 10.44
C ALA A 26 -13.61 21.91 11.41
N HIS A 27 -14.52 20.95 11.25
CA HIS A 27 -14.52 19.74 12.09
C HIS A 27 -13.28 18.86 11.89
N TRP A 28 -12.55 19.01 10.77
CA TRP A 28 -11.27 18.32 10.54
C TRP A 28 -10.18 18.73 11.52
N ASP A 29 -10.27 19.90 12.15
CA ASP A 29 -9.28 20.34 13.15
C ASP A 29 -9.17 19.36 14.32
N ARG A 30 -10.24 18.59 14.62
CA ARG A 30 -10.21 17.51 15.63
C ARG A 30 -9.20 16.39 15.29
N LEU A 31 -8.80 16.28 14.03
CA LEU A 31 -7.92 15.24 13.51
C LEU A 31 -6.47 15.72 13.35
N LEU A 32 -6.12 16.93 13.80
CA LEU A 32 -4.76 17.49 13.67
C LEU A 32 -3.66 16.60 14.26
N ASP A 33 -3.98 15.84 15.31
CA ASP A 33 -3.04 14.90 15.94
C ASP A 33 -2.88 13.58 15.15
N GLY A 34 -3.89 13.21 14.35
CA GLY A 34 -3.92 11.95 13.59
C GLY A 34 -3.60 12.10 12.09
N VAL A 35 -3.75 13.31 11.54
CA VAL A 35 -3.54 13.61 10.12
C VAL A 35 -2.27 14.43 9.95
N PRO A 36 -1.24 13.90 9.27
CA PRO A 36 -0.05 14.66 8.96
C PRO A 36 -0.39 15.88 8.10
N LEU A 37 0.06 17.08 8.49
CA LEU A 37 -0.18 18.33 7.74
C LEU A 37 0.26 18.25 6.27
N ALA A 38 1.21 17.37 5.92
CA ALA A 38 1.59 17.07 4.54
C ALA A 38 0.42 16.61 3.64
N CYS A 39 -0.67 16.10 4.24
CA CYS A 39 -1.87 15.66 3.54
C CYS A 39 -2.81 16.83 3.16
N ALA A 40 -2.62 18.02 3.72
CA ALA A 40 -3.56 19.14 3.58
C ALA A 40 -3.92 19.47 2.13
N ILE A 41 -2.92 19.57 1.25
CA ILE A 41 -3.15 19.87 -0.18
C ILE A 41 -3.86 18.71 -0.90
N LEU A 42 -3.59 17.46 -0.51
CA LEU A 42 -4.27 16.30 -1.09
C LEU A 42 -5.74 16.29 -0.66
N LEU A 43 -6.00 16.47 0.64
CA LEU A 43 -7.34 16.55 1.23
C LEU A 43 -8.16 17.69 0.62
N ALA A 44 -7.58 18.88 0.47
CA ALA A 44 -8.25 20.03 -0.14
C ALA A 44 -8.66 19.80 -1.61
N GLY A 45 -8.10 18.78 -2.26
CA GLY A 45 -8.48 18.38 -3.62
C GLY A 45 -9.70 17.45 -3.71
N PHE A 46 -10.23 16.97 -2.58
CA PHE A 46 -11.40 16.10 -2.55
C PHE A 46 -12.70 16.91 -2.37
N SER A 47 -13.81 16.35 -2.86
CA SER A 47 -15.14 16.95 -2.63
C SER A 47 -15.55 16.85 -1.15
N ALA A 48 -16.51 17.66 -0.71
CA ALA A 48 -17.03 17.57 0.67
C ALA A 48 -17.59 16.17 0.99
N ARG A 49 -18.22 15.51 0.01
CA ARG A 49 -18.71 14.13 0.13
C ARG A 49 -17.54 13.14 0.33
N ASP A 50 -16.47 13.30 -0.44
CA ASP A 50 -15.30 12.44 -0.33
C ASP A 50 -14.55 12.67 0.98
N LEU A 51 -14.42 13.93 1.42
CA LEU A 51 -13.86 14.25 2.73
C LEU A 51 -14.62 13.54 3.84
N ALA A 52 -15.96 13.61 3.85
CA ALA A 52 -16.76 12.89 4.85
C ALA A 52 -16.53 11.36 4.82
N ALA A 53 -16.24 10.79 3.65
CA ALA A 53 -15.91 9.36 3.53
C ALA A 53 -14.47 9.02 3.95
N LEU A 54 -13.55 9.98 3.85
CA LEU A 54 -12.14 9.83 4.27
C LEU A 54 -11.94 10.03 5.77
N GLU A 55 -12.81 10.83 6.42
CA GLU A 55 -12.69 11.16 7.85
C GLU A 55 -12.52 9.94 8.76
N PRO A 56 -13.29 8.83 8.61
CA PRO A 56 -13.13 7.63 9.44
C PRO A 56 -11.78 6.94 9.29
N LEU A 57 -11.05 7.20 8.19
CA LEU A 57 -9.70 6.67 8.03
C LEU A 57 -8.71 7.33 8.97
N PHE A 58 -8.98 8.53 9.48
CA PHE A 58 -8.09 9.26 10.37
C PHE A 58 -8.62 9.36 11.80
N ASP A 59 -9.87 8.95 12.00
CA ASP A 59 -10.51 8.89 13.31
C ASP A 59 -10.12 7.59 14.03
N GLY A 60 -9.13 7.67 14.91
CA GLY A 60 -8.63 6.52 15.68
C GLY A 60 -7.55 5.68 14.97
N LEU A 61 -7.16 6.02 13.74
CA LEU A 61 -6.02 5.42 13.04
C LEU A 61 -4.88 6.43 12.86
N SER A 62 -3.77 6.21 13.55
CA SER A 62 -2.60 7.09 13.50
C SER A 62 -1.65 6.71 12.36
N TRP A 63 -1.79 7.37 11.23
CA TRP A 63 -0.96 7.12 10.06
C TRP A 63 0.41 7.79 10.19
N SER A 64 1.46 7.10 9.73
CA SER A 64 2.72 7.79 9.45
C SER A 64 2.53 8.78 8.29
N ARG A 65 3.35 9.83 8.24
CA ARG A 65 3.34 10.81 7.14
C ARG A 65 3.38 10.16 5.77
N GLY A 66 4.29 9.21 5.56
CA GLY A 66 4.46 8.53 4.27
C GLY A 66 3.22 7.71 3.91
N ASN A 67 2.67 6.96 4.85
CA ASN A 67 1.52 6.10 4.58
C ASN A 67 0.25 6.91 4.28
N ALA A 68 -0.02 7.97 5.04
CA ALA A 68 -1.17 8.84 4.79
C ALA A 68 -1.09 9.50 3.40
N VAL A 69 0.07 10.04 3.03
CA VAL A 69 0.29 10.66 1.72
C VAL A 69 0.13 9.63 0.60
N ASN A 70 0.72 8.44 0.72
CA ASN A 70 0.58 7.39 -0.28
C ASN A 70 -0.87 6.95 -0.45
N LEU A 71 -1.58 6.72 0.67
CA LEU A 71 -2.98 6.32 0.66
C LEU A 71 -3.85 7.33 -0.10
N LEU A 72 -3.77 8.60 0.27
CA LEU A 72 -4.53 9.69 -0.37
C LEU A 72 -4.14 9.88 -1.84
N THR A 73 -2.86 9.70 -2.17
CA THR A 73 -2.36 9.78 -3.56
C THR A 73 -2.95 8.64 -4.39
N TRP A 74 -2.90 7.40 -3.91
CA TRP A 74 -3.48 6.26 -4.61
C TRP A 74 -4.98 6.39 -4.79
N LEU A 75 -5.70 6.86 -3.77
CA LEU A 75 -7.14 7.14 -3.88
C LEU A 75 -7.42 8.15 -4.98
N ARG A 76 -6.74 9.31 -4.95
CA ARG A 76 -6.93 10.37 -5.95
C ARG A 76 -6.60 9.89 -7.36
N GLU A 77 -5.44 9.26 -7.55
CA GLU A 77 -5.01 8.76 -8.86
C GLU A 77 -5.95 7.67 -9.40
N THR A 78 -6.43 6.78 -8.54
CA THR A 78 -7.39 5.74 -8.92
C THR A 78 -8.73 6.36 -9.32
N CYS A 79 -9.24 7.32 -8.54
CA CYS A 79 -10.46 8.05 -8.84
C CYS A 79 -10.37 8.79 -10.19
N LEU A 80 -9.23 9.44 -10.45
CA LEU A 80 -8.98 10.11 -11.74
C LEU A 80 -8.90 9.13 -12.91
N ARG A 81 -8.23 7.98 -12.73
CA ARG A 81 -8.10 6.94 -13.76
C ARG A 81 -9.44 6.32 -14.11
N ASP A 82 -10.26 6.02 -13.10
CA ASP A 82 -11.48 5.23 -13.25
C ASP A 82 -12.75 6.10 -13.39
N GLY A 83 -12.63 7.42 -13.22
CA GLY A 83 -13.79 8.34 -13.26
C GLY A 83 -14.74 8.16 -12.07
N THR A 84 -14.25 7.66 -10.94
CA THR A 84 -15.04 7.40 -9.72
C THR A 84 -14.76 8.44 -8.64
N ASP A 85 -15.63 8.54 -7.63
CA ASP A 85 -15.37 9.33 -6.41
C ASP A 85 -14.67 8.48 -5.33
N ALA A 86 -14.03 9.14 -4.37
CA ALA A 86 -13.29 8.43 -3.31
C ALA A 86 -14.23 7.66 -2.40
N ALA A 87 -15.42 8.23 -2.12
CA ALA A 87 -16.46 7.56 -1.36
C ALA A 87 -16.86 6.20 -2.00
N GLY A 88 -17.00 6.14 -3.32
CA GLY A 88 -17.28 4.93 -4.08
C GLY A 88 -16.14 3.94 -4.03
N LEU A 89 -14.92 4.40 -4.28
CA LEU A 89 -13.74 3.55 -4.22
C LEU A 89 -13.57 2.91 -2.83
N LEU A 90 -13.78 3.66 -1.74
CA LEU A 90 -13.69 3.13 -0.37
C LEU A 90 -14.76 2.07 -0.09
N ARG A 91 -15.98 2.25 -0.61
CA ARG A 91 -17.05 1.22 -0.52
C ARG A 91 -16.66 -0.04 -1.27
N ASP A 92 -16.17 0.09 -2.50
CA ASP A 92 -15.75 -1.05 -3.33
C ASP A 92 -14.57 -1.80 -2.72
N CYS A 93 -13.67 -1.08 -2.02
CA CYS A 93 -12.57 -1.66 -1.26
C CYS A 93 -13.02 -2.33 0.05
N GLY A 94 -14.31 -2.25 0.42
CA GLY A 94 -14.83 -2.83 1.66
C GLY A 94 -14.29 -2.16 2.93
N VAL A 95 -13.83 -0.91 2.86
CA VAL A 95 -13.18 -0.20 3.98
C VAL A 95 -14.09 -0.12 5.21
N GLY A 96 -15.38 0.13 5.00
CA GLY A 96 -16.35 0.15 6.11
C GLY A 96 -16.43 -1.18 6.86
N GLY A 97 -16.31 -2.30 6.15
CA GLY A 97 -16.23 -3.63 6.76
C GLY A 97 -14.96 -3.80 7.59
N ILE A 98 -13.81 -3.41 7.04
CA ILE A 98 -12.51 -3.50 7.73
C ILE A 98 -12.51 -2.71 9.04
N LEU A 99 -13.09 -1.50 9.03
CA LEU A 99 -13.22 -0.66 10.23
C LEU A 99 -14.17 -1.27 11.27
N ALA A 100 -15.21 -1.99 10.83
CA ALA A 100 -16.19 -2.63 11.71
C ALA A 100 -15.71 -3.99 12.29
N GLU A 101 -14.70 -4.62 11.71
CA GLU A 101 -14.18 -5.94 12.11
C GLU A 101 -13.50 -5.96 13.49
N GLY A 102 -13.23 -4.80 14.11
CA GLY A 102 -12.57 -4.72 15.42
C GLY A 102 -11.09 -5.13 15.40
N LEU A 103 -10.44 -5.00 14.24
CA LEU A 103 -9.00 -5.24 14.09
C LEU A 103 -8.18 -4.26 14.93
N SER A 104 -6.93 -4.63 15.22
CA SER A 104 -5.97 -3.66 15.77
C SER A 104 -5.80 -2.50 14.77
N PRO A 105 -5.55 -1.25 15.22
CA PRO A 105 -5.36 -0.11 14.31
C PRO A 105 -4.30 -0.37 13.24
N ARG A 106 -3.22 -1.07 13.61
CA ARG A 106 -2.14 -1.44 12.68
C ARG A 106 -2.63 -2.37 11.59
N ASP A 107 -3.40 -3.40 11.93
CA ASP A 107 -3.90 -4.38 10.97
C ASP A 107 -4.98 -3.78 10.06
N ALA A 108 -5.87 -2.94 10.61
CA ALA A 108 -6.84 -2.19 9.83
C ALA A 108 -6.15 -1.30 8.79
N MET A 109 -5.17 -0.48 9.21
CA MET A 109 -4.40 0.39 8.30
C MET A 109 -3.68 -0.42 7.20
N ALA A 110 -3.06 -1.54 7.57
CA ALA A 110 -2.38 -2.42 6.60
C ALA A 110 -3.35 -2.98 5.57
N ARG A 111 -4.51 -3.49 6.01
CA ARG A 111 -5.51 -4.09 5.13
C ARG A 111 -6.17 -3.04 4.23
N ILE A 112 -6.51 -1.87 4.75
CA ILE A 112 -7.05 -0.73 3.97
C ILE A 112 -6.04 -0.31 2.89
N SER A 113 -4.77 -0.13 3.28
CA SER A 113 -3.70 0.25 2.34
C SER A 113 -3.54 -0.79 1.23
N GLN A 114 -3.59 -2.07 1.59
CA GLN A 114 -3.49 -3.17 0.62
C GLN A 114 -4.66 -3.15 -0.38
N GLN A 115 -5.90 -3.02 0.09
CA GLN A 115 -7.07 -2.97 -0.80
C GLN A 115 -6.99 -1.80 -1.78
N ILE A 116 -6.63 -0.61 -1.30
CA ILE A 116 -6.48 0.58 -2.14
C ILE A 116 -5.30 0.43 -3.11
N ARG A 117 -4.17 -0.15 -2.68
CA ARG A 117 -3.01 -0.44 -3.55
C ARG A 117 -3.40 -1.37 -4.70
N LEU A 118 -4.17 -2.43 -4.43
CA LEU A 118 -4.64 -3.37 -5.45
C LEU A 118 -5.53 -2.69 -6.49
N ARG A 119 -6.35 -1.71 -6.10
CA ARG A 119 -7.12 -0.89 -7.05
C ARG A 119 -6.21 0.02 -7.86
N ARG A 120 -5.19 0.61 -7.26
CA ARG A 120 -4.25 1.50 -7.95
C ARG A 120 -3.37 0.77 -8.97
N PHE A 121 -2.94 -0.46 -8.64
CA PHE A 121 -2.03 -1.26 -9.46
C PHE A 121 -2.62 -2.64 -9.77
N PRO A 122 -3.70 -2.71 -10.58
CA PRO A 122 -4.43 -3.97 -10.80
C PRO A 122 -3.58 -5.03 -11.51
N ARG A 123 -2.75 -4.62 -12.48
CA ARG A 123 -1.82 -5.53 -13.17
C ARG A 123 -0.74 -6.06 -12.23
N LEU A 124 -0.10 -5.17 -11.47
CA LEU A 124 0.91 -5.58 -10.49
C LEU A 124 0.33 -6.52 -9.44
N GLY A 125 -0.89 -6.24 -8.94
CA GLY A 125 -1.57 -7.11 -7.99
C GLY A 125 -1.89 -8.50 -8.56
N ALA A 126 -2.23 -8.58 -9.85
CA ALA A 126 -2.41 -9.87 -10.53
C ALA A 126 -1.08 -10.65 -10.61
N LEU A 127 0.00 -10.00 -11.03
CA LEU A 127 1.34 -10.60 -11.07
C LEU A 127 1.81 -11.05 -9.67
N GLU A 128 1.66 -10.21 -8.65
CA GLU A 128 1.99 -10.54 -7.26
C GLU A 128 1.21 -11.80 -6.79
N LYS A 129 -0.08 -11.91 -7.15
CA LYS A 129 -0.92 -13.06 -6.79
C LYS A 129 -0.48 -14.32 -7.52
N GLU A 130 -0.35 -14.25 -8.84
CA GLU A 130 0.06 -15.39 -9.69
C GLU A 130 1.43 -15.93 -9.24
N PHE A 131 2.39 -15.02 -9.02
CA PHE A 131 3.70 -15.37 -8.49
C PHE A 131 3.61 -16.00 -7.11
N THR A 132 2.83 -15.43 -6.19
CA THR A 132 2.70 -15.96 -4.82
C THR A 132 2.12 -17.38 -4.85
N GLU A 133 1.14 -17.65 -5.70
CA GLU A 133 0.57 -18.98 -5.87
C GLU A 133 1.58 -19.97 -6.49
N ALA A 134 2.30 -19.56 -7.54
CA ALA A 134 3.34 -20.38 -8.17
C ALA A 134 4.49 -20.68 -7.19
N ALA A 135 5.02 -19.66 -6.51
CA ALA A 135 6.06 -19.77 -5.49
C ALA A 135 5.67 -20.76 -4.39
N ARG A 136 4.41 -20.69 -3.93
CA ARG A 136 3.91 -21.58 -2.87
C ARG A 136 3.79 -23.03 -3.34
N ARG A 137 3.40 -23.28 -4.59
CA ARG A 137 3.35 -24.63 -5.18
C ARG A 137 4.74 -25.21 -5.39
N VAL A 138 5.66 -24.42 -5.94
CA VAL A 138 7.04 -24.84 -6.23
C VAL A 138 7.83 -25.09 -4.95
N ALA A 139 7.66 -24.25 -3.93
CA ALA A 139 8.31 -24.40 -2.62
C ALA A 139 7.58 -25.37 -1.66
N ALA A 140 6.47 -25.98 -2.09
CA ALA A 140 5.69 -26.86 -1.21
C ALA A 140 6.54 -28.05 -0.73
N GLY A 141 6.61 -28.23 0.60
CA GLY A 141 7.39 -29.31 1.21
C GLY A 141 8.92 -29.09 1.21
N THR A 142 9.39 -27.88 0.89
CA THR A 142 10.81 -27.51 0.95
C THR A 142 11.04 -26.40 1.98
N ARG A 143 12.32 -26.13 2.27
CA ARG A 143 12.73 -25.03 3.16
C ARG A 143 13.04 -23.74 2.39
N TRP A 144 12.87 -23.76 1.07
CA TRP A 144 13.16 -22.62 0.21
C TRP A 144 12.05 -21.59 0.31
N ARG A 145 12.45 -20.35 0.56
CA ARG A 145 11.61 -19.18 0.38
C ARG A 145 11.89 -18.62 -1.01
N ILE A 146 10.83 -18.40 -1.77
CA ILE A 146 10.89 -17.80 -3.11
C ILE A 146 10.24 -16.43 -3.03
N VAL A 147 10.92 -15.39 -3.49
CA VAL A 147 10.42 -14.00 -3.50
C VAL A 147 10.77 -13.32 -4.82
N GLN A 148 10.01 -12.28 -5.14
CA GLN A 148 10.28 -11.38 -6.26
C GLN A 148 10.93 -10.11 -5.69
N PRO A 149 12.18 -9.76 -6.08
CA PRO A 149 12.96 -8.75 -5.37
C PRO A 149 12.67 -7.29 -5.75
N ASP A 150 12.08 -7.01 -6.91
CA ASP A 150 12.04 -5.66 -7.51
C ASP A 150 10.67 -5.24 -8.07
N GLN A 151 9.58 -5.79 -7.54
CA GLN A 151 8.21 -5.49 -7.99
C GLN A 151 7.97 -5.80 -9.47
N PHE A 152 8.59 -6.87 -9.98
CA PHE A 152 8.47 -7.34 -11.36
C PHE A 152 9.06 -6.35 -12.38
N GLU A 153 10.04 -5.53 -11.96
CA GLU A 153 10.84 -4.74 -12.88
C GLU A 153 11.88 -5.60 -13.61
N SER A 154 12.27 -6.75 -13.03
CA SER A 154 13.04 -7.78 -13.72
C SER A 154 12.39 -9.15 -13.67
N ASP A 155 12.84 -10.01 -14.58
CA ASP A 155 12.47 -11.42 -14.64
C ASP A 155 13.25 -12.28 -13.62
N THR A 156 13.80 -11.64 -12.59
CA THR A 156 14.60 -12.32 -11.57
C THR A 156 13.72 -12.86 -10.45
N VAL A 157 14.04 -14.07 -10.01
CA VAL A 157 13.45 -14.68 -8.81
C VAL A 157 14.56 -14.90 -7.79
N GLU A 158 14.33 -14.47 -6.56
CA GLU A 158 15.24 -14.73 -5.46
C GLU A 158 14.77 -15.96 -4.67
N MET A 159 15.69 -16.91 -4.47
CA MET A 159 15.46 -18.10 -3.66
C MET A 159 16.41 -18.09 -2.45
N THR A 160 15.84 -18.15 -1.25
CA THR A 160 16.61 -18.13 0.00
C THR A 160 16.32 -19.37 0.83
N VAL A 161 17.35 -19.95 1.45
CA VAL A 161 17.21 -20.98 2.49
C VAL A 161 18.08 -20.61 3.68
N ARG A 162 17.61 -20.93 4.89
CA ARG A 162 18.41 -20.79 6.12
C ARG A 162 18.77 -22.19 6.61
N ALA A 163 20.06 -22.41 6.87
CA ALA A 163 20.60 -23.66 7.36
C ALA A 163 21.52 -23.41 8.56
N ARG A 164 21.53 -24.33 9.52
CA ARG A 164 22.33 -24.26 10.75
C ARG A 164 23.52 -25.21 10.75
N ASN A 165 23.58 -26.15 9.82
CA ASN A 165 24.63 -27.13 9.69
C ASN A 165 24.79 -27.60 8.24
N VAL A 166 25.85 -28.36 7.98
CA VAL A 166 26.20 -28.83 6.63
C VAL A 166 25.16 -29.80 6.07
N ASP A 167 24.53 -30.63 6.90
CA ASP A 167 23.52 -31.59 6.43
C ASP A 167 22.24 -30.89 5.98
N GLU A 168 21.84 -29.82 6.66
CA GLU A 168 20.74 -28.95 6.23
C GLU A 168 21.03 -28.29 4.87
N ILE A 169 22.28 -27.90 4.60
CA ILE A 169 22.73 -27.36 3.29
C ILE A 169 22.66 -28.45 2.21
N ARG A 170 23.16 -29.66 2.48
CA ARG A 170 23.10 -30.79 1.53
C ARG A 170 21.66 -31.14 1.18
N ALA A 171 20.79 -31.22 2.18
CA ALA A 171 19.37 -31.46 1.98
C ALA A 171 18.71 -30.31 1.19
N ALA A 172 19.10 -29.05 1.42
CA ALA A 172 18.57 -27.91 0.67
C ALA A 172 19.03 -27.93 -0.80
N GLY A 173 20.26 -28.35 -1.08
CA GLY A 173 20.74 -28.59 -2.44
C GLY A 173 19.97 -29.70 -3.16
N ALA A 174 19.67 -30.81 -2.47
CA ALA A 174 18.83 -31.88 -3.02
C ALA A 174 17.37 -31.45 -3.24
N GLU A 175 16.82 -30.60 -2.37
CA GLU A 175 15.52 -29.94 -2.58
C GLU A 175 15.57 -29.04 -3.83
N LEU A 176 16.60 -28.20 -3.97
CA LEU A 176 16.74 -27.29 -5.11
C LEU A 176 16.85 -28.06 -6.44
N ALA A 177 17.62 -29.15 -6.47
CA ALA A 177 17.70 -30.01 -7.65
C ALA A 177 16.35 -30.62 -8.03
N ARG A 178 15.53 -31.04 -7.05
CA ARG A 178 14.17 -31.52 -7.30
C ARG A 178 13.25 -30.41 -7.79
N MET A 179 13.37 -29.20 -7.25
CA MET A 179 12.61 -28.03 -7.69
C MET A 179 12.97 -27.64 -9.12
N ALA A 180 14.25 -27.67 -9.47
CA ALA A 180 14.76 -27.38 -10.82
C ALA A 180 14.21 -28.33 -11.90
N ALA A 181 13.82 -29.55 -11.51
CA ALA A 181 13.24 -30.55 -12.42
C ALA A 181 11.71 -30.45 -12.56
N ARG A 182 11.05 -29.50 -11.88
CA ARG A 182 9.58 -29.34 -11.97
C ARG A 182 9.19 -28.59 -13.23
N GLU A 183 8.15 -29.07 -13.92
CA GLU A 183 7.59 -28.39 -15.09
C GLU A 183 6.94 -27.05 -14.74
N ASP A 184 6.36 -26.92 -13.55
CA ASP A 184 5.70 -25.69 -13.10
C ASP A 184 6.67 -24.62 -12.55
N LEU A 185 7.98 -24.87 -12.60
CA LEU A 185 9.00 -23.88 -12.22
C LEU A 185 8.97 -22.65 -13.14
N ALA A 186 8.69 -22.85 -14.43
CA ALA A 186 8.61 -21.78 -15.41
C ALA A 186 7.54 -20.74 -15.04
N ALA A 187 6.51 -21.12 -14.28
CA ALA A 187 5.46 -20.20 -13.82
C ALA A 187 5.94 -19.15 -12.81
N LEU A 188 7.17 -19.25 -12.30
CA LEU A 188 7.79 -18.21 -11.48
C LEU A 188 8.32 -17.03 -12.29
N PHE A 189 8.52 -17.22 -13.59
CA PHE A 189 9.07 -16.25 -14.50
C PHE A 189 7.93 -15.70 -15.38
N PRO A 190 7.88 -14.38 -15.65
CA PRO A 190 6.96 -13.86 -16.65
C PRO A 190 7.25 -14.50 -18.01
N ALA A 191 6.20 -14.76 -18.79
CA ALA A 191 6.37 -15.29 -20.14
C ALA A 191 7.19 -14.29 -20.98
N GLU A 192 8.22 -14.77 -21.68
CA GLU A 192 9.05 -13.94 -22.57
C GLU A 192 8.14 -13.17 -23.56
N GLY A 193 8.06 -11.85 -23.41
CA GLY A 193 7.47 -10.93 -24.39
C GLY A 193 6.00 -10.53 -24.18
N ALA A 194 5.74 -9.64 -23.20
CA ALA A 194 4.53 -8.81 -23.15
C ALA A 194 4.88 -7.32 -23.05
#